data_AF-A0A2G6C7C9-F1
#
_entry.id   AF-A0A2G6C7C9-F1
#
_cell.length_a   1.000
_cell.length_b   1.000
_cell.length_c   1.000
_cell.angle_alpha   90.00
_cell.angle_beta   90.00
_cell.angle_gamma   90.00
#
_symmetry.space_group_name_H-M   'P 1'
#
loop_
_entity.id
_entity.type
_entity.pdbx_description
1 polymer ?
#
loop_
_entity_poly.entity_id
_entity_poly.type
_entity_poly.pdbx_seq_one_letter_code
_entity_poly.pdbx_strand_id
1 'polypeptide(L)'
;MSEITKNNKAVFKKWWFWLIVVLVVIALAGGASQTQIQNQATETEKTTSANSASDNNNTKNEKGAQKPRLTLDDGWKLKKDQFMTEVVGTVSNNSDEAIDGYIQITFSALDSSGANVGDCLANANTVDAKGKWKFKAFCSGEDIDKVRFKEITGF
;
A
#
# COMPACT_ATOMS: atom_id res chain seq x y z
N MET A 1 -6.18 11.34 46.63
CA MET A 1 -5.07 10.44 46.23
C MET A 1 -5.48 9.03 46.60
N SER A 2 -5.68 8.17 45.60
CA SER A 2 -5.92 6.74 45.77
C SER A 2 -5.49 6.04 44.49
N GLU A 3 -4.52 5.14 44.64
CA GLU A 3 -3.71 4.52 43.60
C GLU A 3 -4.47 3.51 42.73
N ILE A 4 -4.15 3.47 41.43
CA ILE A 4 -4.65 2.46 40.49
C ILE A 4 -3.66 1.29 40.46
N THR A 5 -4.06 0.15 41.00
CA THR A 5 -3.29 -1.10 40.92
C THR A 5 -3.36 -1.68 39.50
N LYS A 6 -2.21 -1.69 38.81
CA LYS A 6 -2.00 -2.24 37.48
C LYS A 6 -2.02 -3.78 37.53
N ASN A 7 -3.12 -4.37 37.05
CA ASN A 7 -3.29 -5.82 37.01
C ASN A 7 -2.62 -6.41 35.75
N ASN A 8 -1.39 -6.90 35.86
CA ASN A 8 -0.66 -7.52 34.74
C ASN A 8 -1.09 -8.99 34.61
N LYS A 9 -1.92 -9.31 33.60
CA LYS A 9 -2.36 -10.69 33.37
C LYS A 9 -1.20 -11.51 32.81
N ALA A 10 -0.65 -12.39 33.63
CA ALA A 10 0.33 -13.41 33.27
C ALA A 10 -0.15 -14.29 32.10
N VAL A 11 0.29 -13.96 30.87
CA VAL A 11 -0.12 -14.66 29.64
C VAL A 11 0.37 -16.12 29.62
N PHE A 12 1.44 -16.40 30.37
CA PHE A 12 2.09 -17.71 30.53
C PHE A 12 1.29 -18.76 31.32
N LYS A 13 0.15 -18.38 31.94
CA LYS A 13 -0.76 -19.33 32.59
C LYS A 13 -1.80 -19.93 31.65
N LYS A 14 -1.88 -19.44 30.40
CA LYS A 14 -2.88 -19.88 29.45
C LYS A 14 -2.29 -21.01 28.58
N TRP A 15 -2.98 -22.15 28.53
CA TRP A 15 -2.51 -23.39 27.87
C TRP A 15 -2.04 -23.20 26.41
N TRP A 16 -2.73 -22.37 25.63
CA TRP A 16 -2.35 -22.00 24.26
C TRP A 16 -0.95 -21.36 24.11
N PHE A 17 -0.38 -20.76 25.17
CA PHE A 17 0.97 -20.18 25.15
C PHE A 17 2.06 -21.27 25.00
N TRP A 18 1.83 -22.45 25.54
CA TRP A 18 2.79 -23.57 25.44
C TRP A 18 2.86 -24.17 24.02
N LEU A 19 1.78 -24.11 23.24
CA LEU A 19 1.79 -24.56 21.85
C LEU A 19 2.70 -23.70 20.96
N ILE A 20 2.78 -22.39 21.22
CA ILE A 20 3.64 -21.47 20.46
C ILE A 20 5.13 -21.72 20.77
N VAL A 21 5.46 -21.96 22.04
CA VAL A 21 6.86 -22.22 22.46
C VAL A 21 7.43 -23.48 21.81
N VAL A 22 6.64 -24.56 21.73
CA VAL A 22 7.07 -25.82 21.09
C VAL A 22 7.36 -25.62 19.60
N LEU A 23 6.55 -24.81 18.91
CA LEU A 23 6.70 -24.53 17.47
C LEU A 23 8.01 -23.77 17.16
N VAL A 24 8.43 -22.84 18.03
CA VAL A 24 9.67 -22.07 17.88
C VAL A 24 10.91 -22.94 18.14
N VAL A 25 10.86 -23.88 19.09
CA VAL A 25 12.00 -24.76 19.40
C VAL A 25 12.25 -25.76 18.26
N ILE A 26 11.21 -26.24 17.59
CA ILE A 26 11.35 -27.13 16.42
C ILE A 26 12.02 -26.41 15.24
N ALA A 27 11.75 -25.11 15.05
CA ALA A 27 12.38 -24.31 14.00
C ALA A 27 13.89 -24.06 14.22
N LEU A 28 14.38 -24.13 15.47
CA LEU A 28 15.78 -23.89 15.79
C LEU A 28 16.63 -25.19 15.85
N ALA A 29 16.00 -26.36 15.94
CA ALA A 29 16.71 -27.65 16.02
C ALA A 29 16.96 -28.34 14.66
N GLY A 30 16.37 -27.83 13.57
CA GLY A 30 16.49 -28.41 12.23
C GLY A 30 17.30 -27.56 11.26
N GLY A 31 18.63 -27.76 11.23
CA GLY A 31 19.44 -27.38 10.06
C GLY A 31 20.70 -26.59 10.34
N ALA A 32 21.76 -27.28 10.75
CA ALA A 32 23.12 -26.83 10.50
C ALA A 32 23.47 -27.07 9.02
N SER A 33 23.80 -26.01 8.29
CA SER A 33 24.69 -26.10 7.13
C SER A 33 25.62 -24.89 7.13
N GLN A 34 26.81 -25.14 7.66
CA GLN A 34 27.98 -24.30 7.67
C GLN A 34 28.62 -24.31 6.28
N THR A 35 28.92 -23.16 5.67
CA THR A 35 30.09 -22.95 4.78
C THR A 35 30.33 -21.45 4.54
N GLN A 36 31.41 -20.98 5.17
CA GLN A 36 32.45 -20.03 4.72
C GLN A 36 32.06 -18.63 4.22
N ILE A 37 32.40 -17.65 5.06
CA ILE A 37 32.72 -16.26 4.70
C ILE A 37 34.13 -16.22 4.10
N GLN A 38 34.29 -15.58 2.93
CA GLN A 38 35.54 -14.90 2.57
C GLN A 38 35.23 -13.52 2.00
N ASN A 39 35.66 -12.49 2.73
CA ASN A 39 35.87 -11.15 2.21
C ASN A 39 37.27 -11.09 1.61
N GLN A 40 37.40 -10.67 0.35
CA GLN A 40 38.61 -9.98 -0.10
C GLN A 40 38.30 -9.08 -1.30
N ALA A 41 38.58 -7.79 -1.13
CA ALA A 41 38.56 -6.79 -2.18
C ALA A 41 39.72 -7.02 -3.16
N THR A 42 39.53 -6.69 -4.45
CA THR A 42 40.55 -6.12 -5.36
C THR A 42 39.86 -5.60 -6.63
N GLU A 43 40.29 -4.42 -7.08
CA GLU A 43 39.87 -3.70 -8.29
C GLU A 43 40.30 -4.39 -9.61
N THR A 44 39.67 -3.95 -10.72
CA THR A 44 40.26 -3.74 -12.07
C THR A 44 39.67 -4.55 -13.23
N GLU A 45 38.98 -3.78 -14.10
CA GLU A 45 38.87 -3.81 -15.56
C GLU A 45 38.22 -4.96 -16.38
N LYS A 46 37.17 -4.50 -17.10
CA LYS A 46 36.89 -4.58 -18.55
C LYS A 46 36.20 -5.80 -19.18
N THR A 47 35.31 -5.36 -20.08
CA THR A 47 34.90 -5.88 -21.39
C THR A 47 33.75 -6.90 -21.51
N THR A 48 32.58 -6.32 -21.81
CA THR A 48 31.77 -6.48 -23.03
C THR A 48 31.02 -7.80 -23.33
N SER A 49 29.72 -7.58 -23.59
CA SER A 49 28.82 -8.27 -24.52
C SER A 49 27.79 -9.20 -23.89
N ALA A 50 26.52 -8.77 -23.87
CA ALA A 50 25.50 -9.35 -24.74
C ALA A 50 24.19 -8.56 -24.66
N ASN A 51 23.63 -8.26 -25.83
CA ASN A 51 22.37 -7.60 -26.06
C ASN A 51 21.20 -8.31 -25.36
N SER A 52 20.29 -7.50 -24.79
CA SER A 52 18.87 -7.79 -24.85
C SER A 52 18.15 -6.47 -25.12
N ALA A 53 17.83 -6.30 -26.41
CA ALA A 53 16.96 -5.25 -26.88
C ALA A 53 15.59 -5.42 -26.21
N SER A 54 15.25 -4.53 -25.29
CA SER A 54 13.87 -4.24 -24.96
C SER A 54 13.48 -3.03 -25.78
N ASP A 55 12.82 -3.30 -26.90
CA ASP A 55 12.19 -2.30 -27.76
C ASP A 55 11.15 -1.53 -26.95
N ASN A 56 11.59 -0.48 -26.26
CA ASN A 56 10.72 0.59 -25.80
C ASN A 56 10.32 1.45 -27.01
N ASN A 57 9.53 0.86 -27.89
CA ASN A 57 8.74 1.60 -28.86
C ASN A 57 7.56 2.25 -28.14
N ASN A 58 7.86 3.24 -27.28
CA ASN A 58 6.86 4.23 -26.92
C ASN A 58 6.80 5.25 -28.06
N THR A 59 6.21 4.82 -29.18
CA THR A 59 5.76 5.72 -30.23
C THR A 59 4.64 6.57 -29.61
N LYS A 60 5.04 7.69 -29.00
CA LYS A 60 4.14 8.74 -28.55
C LYS A 60 3.53 9.39 -29.80
N ASN A 61 2.53 8.70 -30.33
CA ASN A 61 1.66 9.24 -31.35
C ASN A 61 0.73 10.22 -30.63
N GLU A 62 0.95 11.51 -30.84
CA GLU A 62 0.07 12.58 -30.37
C GLU A 62 -1.30 12.40 -31.04
N LYS A 63 -2.26 11.85 -30.29
CA LYS A 63 -3.68 11.78 -30.65
C LYS A 63 -4.47 12.47 -29.54
N GLY A 64 -5.33 13.41 -29.94
CA GLY A 64 -6.00 14.39 -29.09
C GLY A 64 -6.48 13.88 -27.74
N ALA A 65 -6.36 14.74 -26.72
CA ALA A 65 -6.59 14.48 -25.29
C ALA A 65 -7.68 13.43 -25.01
N GLN A 66 -7.28 12.15 -24.98
CA GLN A 66 -8.13 11.06 -24.54
C GLN A 66 -8.25 11.16 -23.03
N LYS A 67 -9.51 11.17 -22.54
CA LYS A 67 -9.80 11.12 -21.10
C LYS A 67 -9.13 9.89 -20.49
N PRO A 68 -8.48 10.00 -19.32
CA PRO A 68 -7.90 8.83 -18.63
C PRO A 68 -8.94 7.73 -18.44
N ARG A 69 -8.50 6.46 -18.48
CA ARG A 69 -9.40 5.31 -18.31
C ARG A 69 -10.16 5.37 -16.99
N LEU A 70 -9.48 5.71 -15.90
CA LEU A 70 -10.10 5.97 -14.60
C LEU A 70 -10.02 7.45 -14.25
N THR A 71 -11.11 8.01 -13.72
CA THR A 71 -11.15 9.39 -13.21
C THR A 71 -11.85 9.47 -11.87
N LEU A 72 -11.29 10.24 -10.93
CA LEU A 72 -12.00 10.65 -9.73
C LEU A 72 -13.08 11.68 -10.10
N ASP A 73 -14.32 11.40 -9.75
CA ASP A 73 -15.45 12.33 -9.97
C ASP A 73 -15.38 13.48 -8.94
N ASP A 74 -15.93 14.64 -9.33
CA ASP A 74 -16.08 15.79 -8.44
C ASP A 74 -16.97 15.47 -7.23
N GLY A 75 -16.80 16.23 -6.15
CA GLY A 75 -17.67 16.15 -4.96
C GLY A 75 -17.27 15.07 -3.94
N TRP A 76 -16.08 14.48 -4.06
CA TRP A 76 -15.48 13.68 -2.99
C TRP A 76 -15.23 14.52 -1.72
N LYS A 77 -15.23 13.88 -0.55
CA LYS A 77 -15.17 14.57 0.75
C LYS A 77 -14.29 13.83 1.75
N LEU A 78 -13.53 14.59 2.52
CA LEU A 78 -12.94 14.12 3.77
C LEU A 78 -14.03 14.08 4.85
N LYS A 79 -14.16 12.94 5.52
CA LYS A 79 -15.03 12.72 6.68
C LYS A 79 -14.19 12.34 7.88
N LYS A 80 -14.53 12.90 9.03
CA LYS A 80 -13.87 12.65 10.31
C LYS A 80 -14.94 12.30 11.33
N ASP A 81 -14.91 11.06 11.80
CA ASP A 81 -15.72 10.57 12.89
C ASP A 81 -14.79 10.23 14.07
N GLN A 82 -15.36 10.05 15.27
CA GLN A 82 -14.59 9.84 16.52
C GLN A 82 -13.59 8.66 16.48
N PHE A 83 -13.77 7.69 15.56
CA PHE A 83 -12.93 6.50 15.43
C PHE A 83 -12.15 6.44 14.11
N MET A 84 -12.50 7.27 13.14
CA MET A 84 -12.08 7.02 11.76
C MET A 84 -12.08 8.29 10.93
N THR A 85 -11.01 8.47 10.16
CA THR A 85 -10.93 9.48 9.11
C THR A 85 -10.94 8.77 7.76
N GLU A 86 -11.86 9.15 6.88
CA GLU A 86 -12.02 8.54 5.56
C GLU A 86 -12.27 9.60 4.48
N VAL A 87 -11.84 9.31 3.24
CA VAL A 87 -12.26 10.04 2.06
C VAL A 87 -13.33 9.23 1.34
N VAL A 88 -14.48 9.83 1.08
CA VAL A 88 -15.56 9.20 0.31
C VAL A 88 -15.69 9.88 -1.04
N GLY A 89 -15.93 9.09 -2.09
CA GLY A 89 -16.06 9.62 -3.44
C GLY A 89 -16.47 8.56 -4.45
N THR A 90 -16.39 8.92 -5.72
CA THR A 90 -16.69 8.01 -6.84
C THR A 90 -15.56 8.06 -7.87
N VAL A 91 -15.11 6.89 -8.32
CA VAL A 91 -14.22 6.75 -9.48
C VAL A 91 -15.06 6.26 -10.66
N SER A 92 -14.91 6.88 -11.83
CA SER A 92 -15.53 6.44 -13.08
C SER A 92 -14.55 5.70 -13.97
N ASN A 93 -14.99 4.58 -14.55
CA ASN A 93 -14.34 3.95 -15.69
C ASN A 93 -14.88 4.57 -16.98
N ASN A 94 -14.01 5.18 -17.79
CA ASN A 94 -14.37 5.85 -19.03
C ASN A 94 -14.20 4.95 -20.27
N SER A 95 -13.68 3.73 -20.13
CA SER A 95 -13.56 2.77 -21.24
C SER A 95 -14.84 1.98 -21.48
N ASP A 96 -14.97 1.43 -22.68
CA ASP A 96 -16.02 0.48 -23.09
C ASP A 96 -15.72 -0.96 -22.63
N GLU A 97 -14.58 -1.15 -21.97
CA GLU A 97 -14.17 -2.41 -21.35
C GLU A 97 -14.20 -2.29 -19.82
N ALA A 98 -14.60 -3.37 -19.15
CA ALA A 98 -14.46 -3.51 -17.71
C ALA A 98 -12.99 -3.53 -17.31
N ILE A 99 -12.69 -3.12 -16.08
CA ILE A 99 -11.42 -3.35 -15.44
C ILE A 99 -11.60 -4.59 -14.58
N ASP A 100 -10.85 -5.65 -14.85
CA ASP A 100 -10.88 -6.92 -14.12
C ASP A 100 -9.50 -7.15 -13.49
N GLY A 101 -9.12 -6.22 -12.61
CA GLY A 101 -7.78 -6.10 -12.05
C GLY A 101 -7.74 -5.18 -10.85
N TYR A 102 -6.60 -5.14 -10.18
CA TYR A 102 -6.42 -4.37 -8.95
C TYR A 102 -6.39 -2.87 -9.26
N ILE A 103 -7.22 -2.12 -8.53
CA ILE A 103 -7.30 -0.67 -8.58
C ILE A 103 -7.03 -0.14 -7.18
N GLN A 104 -6.24 0.94 -7.09
CA GLN A 104 -6.06 1.69 -5.85
C GLN A 104 -6.29 3.17 -6.11
N ILE A 105 -7.03 3.80 -5.21
CA ILE A 105 -7.06 5.26 -5.10
C ILE A 105 -6.29 5.69 -3.85
N THR A 106 -5.44 6.70 -4.01
CA THR A 106 -4.57 7.22 -2.95
C THR A 106 -4.77 8.71 -2.77
N PHE A 107 -4.94 9.14 -1.53
CA PHE A 107 -4.84 10.53 -1.10
C PHE A 107 -3.72 10.66 -0.06
N SER A 108 -2.91 11.71 -0.11
CA SER A 108 -2.03 12.04 1.01
C SER A 108 -2.82 12.71 2.13
N ALA A 109 -2.64 12.23 3.36
CA ALA A 109 -3.16 12.85 4.56
C ALA A 109 -2.15 13.89 5.09
N LEU A 110 -2.62 15.12 5.33
CA LEU A 110 -1.78 16.25 5.67
C LEU A 110 -2.21 16.87 7.00
N ASP A 111 -1.24 17.25 7.83
CA ASP A 111 -1.48 18.06 9.02
C ASP A 111 -1.79 19.53 8.68
N SER A 112 -2.04 20.34 9.70
CA SER A 112 -2.34 21.78 9.55
C SER A 112 -1.19 22.60 8.96
N SER A 113 0.06 22.12 9.09
CA SER A 113 1.23 22.75 8.48
C SER A 113 1.40 22.38 7.00
N GLY A 114 0.72 21.31 6.56
CA GLY A 114 0.81 20.74 5.22
C GLY A 114 1.82 19.62 5.09
N ALA A 115 2.42 19.14 6.19
CA ALA A 115 3.29 17.97 6.17
C ALA A 115 2.47 16.69 5.97
N ASN A 116 3.06 15.69 5.31
CA ASN A 116 2.42 14.39 5.14
C ASN A 116 2.53 13.59 6.45
N VAL A 117 1.38 13.16 6.96
CA VAL A 117 1.24 12.36 8.19
C VAL A 117 0.71 10.95 7.93
N GLY A 118 0.40 10.61 6.68
CA GLY A 118 -0.13 9.31 6.26
C GLY A 118 -0.78 9.37 4.88
N ASP A 119 -1.51 8.31 4.53
CA ASP A 119 -2.24 8.19 3.28
C ASP A 119 -3.65 7.63 3.52
N CYS A 120 -4.60 8.01 2.67
CA CYS A 120 -5.94 7.43 2.62
C CYS A 120 -6.05 6.52 1.40
N LEU A 121 -6.39 5.24 1.64
CA LEU A 121 -6.38 4.20 0.61
C LEU A 121 -7.74 3.50 0.51
N ALA A 122 -8.21 3.29 -0.72
CA ALA A 122 -9.26 2.33 -1.04
C ALA A 122 -8.86 1.50 -2.25
N ASN A 123 -9.40 0.28 -2.32
CA ASN A 123 -9.13 -0.64 -3.41
C ASN A 123 -10.42 -1.26 -3.97
N ALA A 124 -10.35 -1.61 -5.26
CA ALA A 124 -11.33 -2.44 -5.94
C ALA A 124 -10.60 -3.44 -6.83
N ASN A 125 -11.24 -4.57 -7.13
CA ASN A 125 -10.73 -5.54 -8.09
C ASN A 125 -11.52 -5.53 -9.41
N THR A 126 -12.55 -4.69 -9.49
CA THR A 126 -13.31 -4.52 -10.72
C THR A 126 -14.03 -3.18 -10.78
N VAL A 127 -14.17 -2.63 -11.99
CA VAL A 127 -15.13 -1.58 -12.34
C VAL A 127 -15.65 -1.89 -13.74
N ASP A 128 -16.96 -2.09 -13.85
CA ASP A 128 -17.63 -2.38 -15.13
C ASP A 128 -17.28 -1.35 -16.23
N ALA A 129 -17.46 -1.75 -17.48
CA ALA A 129 -17.41 -0.83 -18.63
C ALA A 129 -18.36 0.35 -18.40
N LYS A 130 -17.86 1.58 -18.56
CA LYS A 130 -18.60 2.83 -18.23
C LYS A 130 -19.16 2.87 -16.79
N GLY A 131 -18.67 2.00 -15.91
CA GLY A 131 -19.12 1.81 -14.55
C GLY A 131 -18.56 2.86 -13.59
N LYS A 132 -19.04 2.78 -12.35
CA LYS A 132 -18.64 3.67 -11.25
C LYS A 132 -18.35 2.86 -10.00
N TRP A 133 -17.28 3.23 -9.31
CA TRP A 133 -16.90 2.69 -8.02
C TRP A 133 -17.03 3.75 -6.93
N LYS A 134 -17.99 3.55 -6.02
CA LYS A 134 -18.08 4.34 -4.79
C LYS A 134 -17.09 3.80 -3.77
N PHE A 135 -16.12 4.62 -3.40
CA PHE A 135 -15.05 4.21 -2.49
C PHE A 135 -15.18 4.88 -1.11
N LYS A 136 -14.58 4.22 -0.12
CA LYS A 136 -14.25 4.77 1.20
C LYS A 136 -12.78 4.51 1.45
N ALA A 137 -11.95 5.55 1.35
CA ALA A 137 -10.52 5.47 1.52
C ALA A 137 -10.16 5.80 2.97
N PHE A 138 -9.76 4.78 3.73
CA PHE A 138 -9.41 4.94 5.13
C PHE A 138 -8.03 5.56 5.26
N CYS A 139 -7.93 6.60 6.08
CA CYS A 139 -6.68 7.31 6.31
C CYS A 139 -5.86 6.67 7.42
N SER A 140 -4.56 6.53 7.18
CA SER A 140 -3.55 6.30 8.21
C SER A 140 -3.02 7.64 8.74
N GLY A 141 -2.43 7.61 9.93
CA GLY A 141 -1.87 8.79 10.58
C GLY A 141 -2.80 9.45 11.59
N GLU A 142 -2.25 10.44 12.30
CA GLU A 142 -2.94 11.24 13.32
C GLU A 142 -2.90 12.71 12.91
N ASP A 143 -3.69 13.56 13.59
CA ASP A 143 -3.73 15.02 13.36
C ASP A 143 -3.98 15.47 11.91
N ILE A 144 -4.74 14.65 11.17
CA ILE A 144 -5.09 14.92 9.77
C ILE A 144 -5.99 16.16 9.72
N ASP A 145 -5.53 17.24 9.08
CA ASP A 145 -6.30 18.45 8.83
C ASP A 145 -7.04 18.37 7.48
N LYS A 146 -6.28 18.05 6.42
CA LYS A 146 -6.76 18.00 5.04
C LYS A 146 -6.14 16.83 4.28
N VAL A 147 -6.68 16.56 3.09
CA VAL A 147 -6.15 15.53 2.20
C VAL A 147 -5.90 16.12 0.81
N ARG A 148 -4.97 15.49 0.08
CA ARG A 148 -4.67 15.83 -1.31
C ARG A 148 -4.77 14.58 -2.17
N PHE A 149 -5.57 14.62 -3.23
CA PHE A 149 -5.60 13.54 -4.21
C PHE A 149 -4.19 13.32 -4.79
N LYS A 150 -3.74 12.07 -4.80
CA LYS A 150 -2.42 11.70 -5.30
C LYS A 150 -2.55 11.02 -6.65
N GLU A 151 -3.25 9.89 -6.70
CA GLU A 151 -3.35 9.07 -7.91
C GLU A 151 -4.48 8.04 -7.83
N ILE A 152 -4.83 7.50 -9.01
CA ILE A 152 -5.53 6.23 -9.18
C ILE A 152 -4.62 5.32 -10.01
N THR A 153 -4.23 4.19 -9.45
CA THR A 153 -3.49 3.14 -10.17
C THR A 153 -4.43 1.99 -10.49
N GLY A 154 -4.21 1.34 -11.64
CA GLY A 154 -4.97 0.17 -12.08
C GLY A 154 -4.16 -0.63 -13.09
N PHE A 155 -4.15 -1.95 -12.94
CA PHE A 155 -3.44 -2.90 -13.82
C PHE A 155 -4.43 -3.79 -14.56
#